data_AF-A0A973X5J7-F1
#
_entry.id   AF-A0A973X5J7-F1
#
_cell.length_a   1.000
_cell.length_b   1.000
_cell.length_c   1.000
_cell.angle_alpha   90.00
_cell.angle_beta   90.00
_cell.angle_gamma   90.00
#
_symmetry.space_group_name_H-M   'P 1'
#
loop_
_entity.id
_entity.type
_entity.pdbx_description
1 polymer ?
#
loop_
_entity_poly.entity_id
_entity_poly.type
_entity_poly.pdbx_seq_one_letter_code
_entity_poly.pdbx_strand_id
1 'polypeptide(L)'
;MTADPKSIARSVDRHSHINIGLRLRQGDTWEPVEALGRNAVGFNFYHHREITDPVLELRRQLTPFEGRIAWSAPNTSDDVLASALLNERIYQQAKALVGNAALQHRLLKLMRVADMLAQKQAVLASLGQPLGDAEMARLVARRRQERPLYQYGVRVDAEAWRTTVHKASSLSSAVASLEQWADSFSSK
;
A
#
# COMPACT_ATOMS: atom_id res chain seq x y z
N MET A 1 33.20 -26.97 7.79
CA MET A 1 32.22 -26.33 8.71
C MET A 1 32.00 -24.92 8.20
N THR A 2 30.95 -24.77 7.40
CA THR A 2 30.68 -23.60 6.55
C THR A 2 29.87 -22.56 7.31
N ALA A 3 30.39 -21.34 7.27
CA ALA A 3 29.91 -20.06 7.79
C ALA A 3 28.44 -19.98 8.26
N ASP A 4 28.32 -19.59 9.53
CA ASP A 4 27.13 -19.11 10.22
C ASP A 4 26.52 -17.90 9.46
N PRO A 5 25.25 -17.95 8.99
CA PRO A 5 24.62 -16.82 8.34
C PRO A 5 24.31 -15.77 9.40
N LYS A 6 25.23 -14.79 9.53
CA LYS A 6 25.07 -13.54 10.28
C LYS A 6 23.60 -13.15 10.34
N SER A 7 23.06 -13.15 11.56
CA SER A 7 21.75 -12.60 11.87
C SER A 7 21.64 -11.23 11.20
N ILE A 8 20.73 -11.13 10.23
CA ILE A 8 20.45 -9.86 9.56
C ILE A 8 19.76 -9.00 10.61
N ALA A 9 20.57 -8.17 11.27
CA ALA A 9 20.12 -7.23 12.27
C ALA A 9 18.92 -6.44 11.71
N ARG A 10 17.87 -6.38 12.51
CA ARG A 10 16.58 -5.72 12.25
C ARG A 10 16.73 -4.18 12.30
N SER A 11 17.83 -3.61 11.81
CA SER A 11 18.35 -2.30 12.23
C SER A 11 18.43 -1.22 11.13
N VAL A 12 17.63 -1.31 10.06
CA VAL A 12 17.51 -0.20 9.11
C VAL A 12 16.08 0.31 9.15
N ASP A 13 15.92 1.54 9.63
CA ASP A 13 14.64 2.23 9.75
C ASP A 13 13.84 2.14 8.45
N ARG A 14 12.61 1.66 8.59
CA ARG A 14 11.68 1.50 7.47
C ARG A 14 10.85 2.76 7.35
N HIS A 15 10.88 3.34 6.15
CA HIS A 15 10.12 4.54 5.84
C HIS A 15 8.70 4.13 5.42
N SER A 16 7.68 4.70 6.08
CA SER A 16 6.25 4.44 5.85
C SER A 16 5.49 5.65 5.29
N HIS A 17 6.01 6.87 5.42
CA HIS A 17 5.25 8.10 5.11
C HIS A 17 4.96 8.35 3.62
N ILE A 18 5.69 7.72 2.70
CA ILE A 18 5.42 7.81 1.26
C ILE A 18 5.43 6.39 0.72
N ASN A 19 4.45 6.00 -0.09
CA ASN A 19 4.45 4.71 -0.80
C ASN A 19 5.16 4.84 -2.16
N ILE A 20 5.88 3.80 -2.59
CA ILE A 20 6.42 3.72 -3.96
C ILE A 20 5.52 2.77 -4.75
N GLY A 21 4.75 3.30 -5.70
CA GLY A 21 4.05 2.48 -6.70
C GLY A 21 5.03 1.74 -7.63
N LEU A 22 4.90 0.43 -7.72
CA LEU A 22 5.66 -0.45 -8.61
C LEU A 22 4.70 -1.18 -9.55
N ARG A 23 5.29 -1.87 -10.52
CA ARG A 23 4.60 -2.88 -11.32
C ARG A 23 5.26 -4.23 -11.06
N LEU A 24 4.46 -5.24 -10.77
CA LEU A 24 4.86 -6.63 -10.62
C LEU A 24 4.43 -7.40 -11.88
N ARG A 25 5.31 -8.24 -12.41
CA ARG A 25 4.95 -9.15 -13.50
C ARG A 25 4.19 -10.35 -12.96
N GLN A 26 3.06 -10.65 -13.57
CA GLN A 26 2.25 -11.84 -13.32
C GLN A 26 1.88 -12.44 -14.68
N GLY A 27 2.55 -13.53 -15.07
CA GLY A 27 2.51 -14.06 -16.43
C GLY A 27 2.89 -13.00 -17.46
N ASP A 28 1.96 -12.70 -18.38
CA ASP A 28 2.15 -11.71 -19.45
C ASP A 28 1.70 -10.29 -19.06
N THR A 29 1.26 -10.08 -17.81
CA THR A 29 0.67 -8.82 -17.37
C THR A 29 1.50 -8.12 -16.30
N TRP A 30 1.37 -6.79 -16.24
CA TRP A 30 2.02 -5.93 -15.25
C TRP A 30 1.00 -5.33 -14.28
N GLU A 31 0.88 -5.94 -13.10
CA GLU A 31 -0.05 -5.52 -12.06
C GLU A 31 0.55 -4.40 -11.18
N PRO A 32 -0.21 -3.37 -10.80
CA PRO A 32 0.27 -2.34 -9.89
C PRO A 32 0.37 -2.87 -8.45
N VAL A 33 1.48 -2.57 -7.77
CA VAL A 33 1.68 -2.87 -6.35
C VAL A 33 2.28 -1.67 -5.62
N GLU A 34 2.02 -1.53 -4.33
CA GLU A 34 2.59 -0.45 -3.51
C GLU A 34 3.66 -1.01 -2.56
N ALA A 35 4.87 -0.45 -2.65
CA ALA A 35 5.95 -0.73 -1.72
C ALA A 35 5.76 0.08 -0.42
N LEU A 36 5.47 -0.64 0.65
CA LEU A 36 5.22 -0.19 2.01
C LEU A 36 6.43 -0.50 2.91
N GLY A 37 6.61 0.25 4.00
CA GLY A 37 7.61 -0.04 5.04
C GLY A 37 8.99 -0.36 4.47
N ARG A 38 9.54 0.56 3.69
CA ARG A 38 10.69 0.32 2.79
C ARG A 38 12.02 0.78 3.36
N ASN A 39 13.10 0.19 2.87
CA ASN A 39 14.47 0.68 2.99
C ASN A 39 15.31 0.24 1.79
N ALA A 40 16.61 0.53 1.80
CA ALA A 40 17.52 0.18 0.69
C ALA A 40 17.65 -1.33 0.43
N VAL A 41 17.25 -2.18 1.37
CA VAL A 41 17.38 -3.65 1.33
C VAL A 41 16.07 -4.32 0.89
N GLY A 42 14.94 -3.62 0.98
CA GLY A 42 13.66 -4.22 0.65
C GLY A 42 12.44 -3.39 1.01
N PHE A 43 11.27 -3.99 0.82
CA PHE A 43 9.96 -3.40 1.12
C PHE A 43 8.94 -4.50 1.41
N ASN A 44 7.78 -4.10 1.91
CA ASN A 44 6.62 -4.97 2.05
C ASN A 44 5.54 -4.56 1.04
N PHE A 45 4.68 -5.47 0.62
CA PHE A 45 3.48 -5.12 -0.15
C PHE A 45 2.35 -6.10 0.13
N TYR A 46 1.14 -5.73 -0.27
CA TYR A 46 -0.03 -6.59 -0.22
C TYR A 46 -0.44 -7.05 -1.62
N HIS A 47 -0.91 -8.28 -1.73
CA HIS A 47 -1.42 -8.85 -2.97
C HIS A 47 -2.68 -9.68 -2.74
N HIS A 48 -3.60 -9.66 -3.69
CA HIS A 48 -4.90 -10.34 -3.57
C HIS A 48 -4.88 -11.80 -4.06
N ARG A 49 -3.74 -12.23 -4.61
CA ARG A 49 -3.47 -13.62 -5.01
C ARG A 49 -2.22 -14.10 -4.32
N GLU A 50 -2.18 -15.38 -4.01
CA GLU A 50 -0.97 -16.03 -3.57
C GLU A 50 0.07 -16.02 -4.70
N ILE A 51 1.24 -15.47 -4.41
CA ILE A 51 2.42 -15.53 -5.26
C ILE A 51 3.28 -16.70 -4.76
N THR A 52 3.43 -17.70 -5.61
CA THR A 52 4.22 -18.91 -5.31
C THR A 52 5.67 -18.78 -5.73
N ASP A 53 5.97 -17.91 -6.72
CA ASP A 53 7.32 -17.72 -7.22
C ASP A 53 8.17 -16.92 -6.23
N PRO A 54 9.34 -17.45 -5.82
CA PRO A 54 10.18 -16.77 -4.83
C PRO A 54 10.92 -15.57 -5.40
N VAL A 55 11.02 -15.44 -6.73
CA VAL A 55 11.65 -14.33 -7.44
C VAL A 55 10.57 -13.54 -8.18
N LEU A 56 10.55 -12.25 -7.94
CA LEU A 56 9.61 -11.29 -8.49
C LEU A 56 10.30 -10.43 -9.54
N GLU A 57 9.72 -10.37 -10.73
CA GLU A 57 10.07 -9.36 -11.73
C GLU A 57 9.29 -8.06 -11.43
N LEU A 58 10.02 -7.01 -11.08
CA LEU A 58 9.46 -5.72 -10.69
C LEU A 58 9.94 -4.63 -11.66
N ARG A 59 9.17 -3.57 -11.78
CA ARG A 59 9.65 -2.34 -12.42
C ARG A 59 9.06 -1.10 -11.78
N ARG A 60 9.85 -0.03 -11.80
CA ARG A 60 9.38 1.34 -11.57
C ARG A 60 9.51 2.09 -12.89
N GLN A 61 8.39 2.56 -13.42
CA GLN A 61 8.34 3.13 -14.78
C GLN A 61 8.94 2.14 -15.80
N LEU A 62 10.05 2.50 -16.45
CA LEU A 62 10.73 1.67 -17.45
C LEU A 62 11.95 0.92 -16.89
N THR A 63 12.28 1.08 -15.61
CA THR A 63 13.45 0.43 -15.01
C THR A 63 13.06 -0.89 -14.35
N PRO A 64 13.44 -2.06 -14.91
CA PRO A 64 13.20 -3.35 -14.30
C PRO A 64 14.23 -3.65 -13.21
N PHE A 65 13.83 -4.49 -12.26
CA PHE A 65 14.71 -5.07 -11.25
C PHE A 65 14.04 -6.32 -10.65
N GLU A 66 14.85 -7.18 -10.04
CA GLU A 66 14.37 -8.38 -9.37
C GLU A 66 14.24 -8.16 -7.86
N GLY A 67 13.23 -8.78 -7.26
CA GLY A 67 13.10 -8.91 -5.81
C GLY A 67 12.91 -10.37 -5.42
N ARG A 68 13.41 -10.77 -4.26
CA ARG A 68 13.18 -12.12 -3.71
C ARG A 68 12.23 -12.03 -2.53
N ILE A 69 11.19 -12.87 -2.52
CA ILE A 69 10.32 -13.02 -1.35
C ILE A 69 11.17 -13.54 -0.19
N ALA A 70 11.31 -12.74 0.86
CA ALA A 70 11.99 -13.12 2.09
C ALA A 70 11.03 -13.77 3.09
N TRP A 71 9.77 -13.36 3.07
CA TRP A 71 8.69 -13.98 3.82
C TRP A 71 7.33 -13.65 3.19
N SER A 72 6.36 -14.52 3.44
CA SER A 72 4.96 -14.32 3.09
C SER A 72 4.07 -14.73 4.25
N ALA A 73 2.98 -13.99 4.46
CA ALA A 73 1.96 -14.36 5.42
C ALA A 73 0.57 -14.01 4.86
N PRO A 74 -0.46 -14.82 5.14
CA PRO A 74 -1.83 -14.36 4.97
C PRO A 74 -2.04 -13.12 5.84
N ASN A 75 -2.55 -12.05 5.24
CA ASN A 75 -2.79 -10.80 5.94
C ASN A 75 -3.97 -10.98 6.89
N THR A 76 -3.68 -10.89 8.18
CA THR A 76 -4.66 -10.93 9.27
C THR A 76 -5.06 -9.54 9.76
N SER A 77 -4.56 -8.46 9.14
CA SER A 77 -4.94 -7.09 9.52
C SER A 77 -6.38 -6.79 9.11
N ASP A 78 -7.24 -6.58 10.11
CA ASP A 78 -8.62 -6.13 9.91
C ASP A 78 -8.67 -4.77 9.20
N ASP A 79 -7.77 -3.84 9.54
CA ASP A 79 -7.73 -2.49 8.98
C ASP A 79 -7.44 -2.49 7.48
N VAL A 80 -6.51 -3.33 7.02
CA VAL A 80 -6.18 -3.42 5.58
C VAL A 80 -7.35 -4.04 4.82
N LEU A 81 -8.01 -5.05 5.39
CA LEU A 81 -9.20 -5.67 4.81
C LEU A 81 -10.39 -4.69 4.78
N ALA A 82 -10.59 -3.93 5.85
CA ALA A 82 -11.60 -2.88 5.94
C ALA A 82 -11.34 -1.77 4.91
N SER A 83 -10.09 -1.32 4.75
CA SER A 83 -9.70 -0.32 3.76
C SER A 83 -9.99 -0.79 2.33
N ALA A 84 -9.68 -2.04 2.02
CA ALA A 84 -9.98 -2.64 0.72
C ALA A 84 -11.50 -2.71 0.45
N LEU A 85 -12.29 -3.13 1.45
CA LEU A 85 -13.76 -3.19 1.36
C LEU A 85 -14.38 -1.80 1.16
N LEU A 86 -13.90 -0.80 1.90
CA LEU A 86 -14.36 0.59 1.76
C LEU A 86 -13.99 1.15 0.39
N ASN A 87 -12.75 0.94 -0.08
CA ASN A 87 -12.31 1.39 -1.39
C ASN A 87 -13.15 0.77 -2.52
N GLU A 88 -13.52 -0.50 -2.43
CA GLU A 88 -14.38 -1.16 -3.41
C GLU A 88 -15.79 -0.51 -3.48
N ARG A 89 -16.39 -0.21 -2.33
CA ARG A 89 -17.68 0.50 -2.28
C ARG A 89 -17.59 1.93 -2.81
N ILE A 90 -16.54 2.66 -2.43
CA ILE A 90 -16.30 4.02 -2.95
C ILE A 90 -16.16 3.99 -4.47
N TYR A 91 -15.48 2.98 -5.03
CA TYR A 91 -15.36 2.80 -6.47
C TYR A 91 -16.71 2.54 -7.15
N GLN A 92 -17.53 1.65 -6.58
CA GLN A 92 -18.87 1.37 -7.08
C GLN A 92 -19.74 2.64 -7.08
N GLN A 93 -19.66 3.44 -6.02
CA GLN A 93 -20.39 4.71 -5.93
C GLN A 93 -19.87 5.74 -6.95
N ALA A 94 -18.55 5.86 -7.10
CA ALA A 94 -17.94 6.72 -8.11
C ALA A 94 -18.35 6.32 -9.54
N LYS A 95 -18.57 5.04 -9.79
CA LYS A 95 -19.07 4.53 -11.08
C LYS A 95 -20.57 4.82 -11.29
N ALA A 96 -21.36 4.80 -10.23
CA ALA A 96 -22.81 5.07 -10.27
C ALA A 96 -23.15 6.56 -10.41
N LEU A 97 -22.23 7.47 -10.07
CA LEU A 97 -22.41 8.91 -10.20
C LEU A 97 -22.33 9.36 -11.66
N VAL A 98 -23.46 9.32 -12.36
CA VAL A 98 -23.62 9.91 -13.69
C VAL A 98 -23.95 11.39 -13.53
N GLY A 99 -23.15 12.28 -14.15
CA GLY A 99 -23.41 13.73 -14.17
C GLY A 99 -22.76 14.57 -13.06
N ASN A 100 -22.05 13.96 -12.11
CA ASN A 100 -21.28 14.70 -11.08
C ASN A 100 -19.79 14.35 -11.12
N ALA A 101 -19.10 14.83 -12.16
CA ALA A 101 -17.68 14.56 -12.40
C ALA A 101 -16.77 15.06 -11.26
N ALA A 102 -17.13 16.17 -10.61
CA ALA A 102 -16.35 16.73 -9.50
C ALA A 102 -16.37 15.79 -8.28
N LEU A 103 -17.55 15.28 -7.90
CA LEU A 103 -17.67 14.32 -6.80
C LEU A 103 -17.01 12.99 -7.15
N GLN A 104 -17.21 12.48 -8.37
CA GLN A 104 -16.56 11.27 -8.85
C GLN A 104 -15.03 11.37 -8.71
N HIS A 105 -14.44 12.48 -9.14
CA HIS A 105 -12.99 12.68 -9.04
C HIS A 105 -12.50 12.74 -7.57
N ARG A 106 -13.26 13.36 -6.67
CA ARG A 106 -12.94 13.40 -5.23
C ARG A 106 -12.99 12.01 -4.59
N LEU A 107 -13.97 11.18 -4.94
CA LEU A 107 -14.07 9.80 -4.46
C LEU A 107 -12.88 8.94 -4.94
N LEU A 108 -12.51 9.06 -6.22
CA LEU A 108 -11.35 8.36 -6.76
C LEU A 108 -10.04 8.81 -6.10
N LYS A 109 -9.92 10.10 -5.71
CA LYS A 109 -8.79 10.59 -4.91
C LYS A 109 -8.78 9.99 -3.51
N LEU A 110 -9.93 9.95 -2.83
CA LEU A 110 -10.07 9.40 -1.48
C LEU A 110 -9.63 7.92 -1.41
N MET A 111 -9.93 7.12 -2.43
CA MET A 111 -9.47 5.72 -2.51
C MET A 111 -7.96 5.56 -2.42
N ARG A 112 -7.20 6.55 -2.91
CA ARG A 112 -5.73 6.52 -2.97
C ARG A 112 -5.06 6.91 -1.65
N VAL A 113 -5.81 7.47 -0.71
CA VAL A 113 -5.28 7.85 0.59
C VAL A 113 -5.34 6.64 1.52
N ALA A 114 -4.18 6.24 2.04
CA ALA A 114 -4.05 5.22 3.07
C ALA A 114 -4.57 5.76 4.42
N ASP A 115 -4.97 4.86 5.32
CA ASP A 115 -5.23 5.17 6.74
C ASP A 115 -6.34 6.18 7.05
N MET A 116 -7.33 6.32 6.17
CA MET A 116 -8.52 7.16 6.37
C MET A 116 -9.81 6.35 6.49
N LEU A 117 -9.82 5.29 7.31
CA LEU A 117 -10.97 4.38 7.44
C LEU A 117 -12.24 5.12 7.91
N ALA A 118 -12.13 5.91 8.98
CA ALA A 118 -13.25 6.65 9.54
C ALA A 118 -13.84 7.67 8.55
N GLN A 119 -12.98 8.36 7.80
CA GLN A 119 -13.39 9.33 6.79
C GLN A 119 -14.04 8.64 5.59
N LYS A 120 -13.52 7.48 5.16
CA LYS A 120 -14.13 6.66 4.10
C LYS A 120 -15.52 6.17 4.51
N GLN A 121 -15.69 5.73 5.77
CA GLN A 121 -17.01 5.37 6.31
C GLN A 121 -17.96 6.57 6.37
N ALA A 122 -17.50 7.73 6.86
CA ALA A 122 -18.31 8.94 6.93
C ALA A 122 -18.77 9.43 5.55
N VAL A 123 -17.89 9.35 4.54
CA VAL A 123 -18.24 9.67 3.15
C VAL A 123 -19.25 8.68 2.58
N LEU A 124 -19.12 7.38 2.82
CA LEU A 124 -20.12 6.40 2.37
C LEU A 124 -21.47 6.62 3.08
N ALA A 125 -21.46 6.94 4.37
CA ALA A 125 -22.67 7.24 5.13
C ALA A 125 -23.39 8.48 4.58
N SER A 126 -22.67 9.57 4.25
CA SER A 126 -23.27 10.76 3.66
C SER A 126 -23.80 10.53 2.23
N LEU A 127 -23.31 9.50 1.55
CA LEU A 127 -23.81 9.03 0.25
C LEU A 127 -24.95 8.01 0.37
N GLY A 128 -25.50 7.80 1.58
CA GLY A 128 -26.64 6.91 1.82
C GLY A 128 -26.26 5.42 1.95
N GLN A 129 -24.97 5.10 2.11
CA GLN A 129 -24.48 3.75 2.35
C GLN A 129 -23.77 3.65 3.70
N PRO A 130 -24.48 3.89 4.82
CA PRO A 130 -23.88 3.75 6.13
C PRO A 130 -23.42 2.31 6.35
N LEU A 131 -22.20 2.16 6.87
CA LEU A 131 -21.66 0.87 7.25
C LEU A 131 -21.31 0.90 8.74
N GLY A 132 -22.17 0.26 9.55
CA GLY A 132 -21.92 0.14 10.99
C GLY A 132 -20.78 -0.82 11.30
N ASP A 133 -20.19 -0.67 12.48
CA ASP A 133 -19.00 -1.45 12.89
C ASP A 133 -19.25 -2.95 12.91
N ALA A 134 -20.42 -3.39 13.37
CA ALA A 134 -20.80 -4.81 13.39
C ALA A 134 -20.90 -5.40 11.97
N GLU A 135 -21.40 -4.63 11.00
CA GLU A 135 -21.45 -5.06 9.61
C GLU A 135 -20.07 -5.08 8.98
N MET A 136 -19.23 -4.08 9.27
CA MET A 136 -17.84 -4.05 8.82
C MET A 136 -17.07 -5.28 9.32
N ALA A 137 -17.15 -5.59 10.61
CA ALA A 137 -16.50 -6.76 11.21
C ALA A 137 -16.94 -8.07 10.54
N ARG A 138 -18.25 -8.23 10.28
CA ARG A 138 -18.79 -9.39 9.55
C ARG A 138 -18.22 -9.49 8.13
N LEU A 139 -18.12 -8.37 7.42
CA LEU A 139 -17.61 -8.34 6.05
C LEU A 139 -16.10 -8.59 5.99
N VAL A 140 -15.33 -8.09 6.96
CA VAL A 140 -13.90 -8.37 7.10
C VAL A 140 -13.68 -9.86 7.36
N ALA A 141 -14.42 -10.45 8.31
CA ALA A 141 -14.35 -11.88 8.61
C ALA A 141 -14.69 -12.74 7.38
N ARG A 142 -15.76 -12.38 6.65
CA ARG A 142 -16.13 -13.07 5.40
C ARG A 142 -15.07 -12.90 4.31
N ARG A 143 -14.56 -11.67 4.10
CA ARG A 143 -13.52 -11.38 3.11
C ARG A 143 -12.24 -12.16 3.38
N ARG A 144 -11.87 -12.32 4.66
CA ARG A 144 -10.71 -13.13 5.07
C ARG A 144 -10.84 -14.59 4.63
N GLN A 145 -12.06 -15.15 4.68
CA GLN A 145 -12.33 -16.53 4.24
C GLN A 145 -12.40 -16.65 2.72
N GLU A 146 -13.05 -15.70 2.04
CA GLU A 146 -13.32 -15.79 0.60
C GLU A 146 -12.14 -15.35 -0.29
N ARG A 147 -11.38 -14.33 0.13
CA ARG A 147 -10.29 -13.73 -0.64
C ARG A 147 -9.20 -13.21 0.31
N PRO A 148 -8.34 -14.10 0.84
CA PRO A 148 -7.24 -13.68 1.70
C PRO A 148 -6.36 -12.69 0.94
N LEU A 149 -6.11 -11.53 1.55
CA LEU A 149 -5.03 -10.65 1.12
C LEU A 149 -3.74 -11.25 1.67
N TYR A 150 -2.68 -11.28 0.89
CA TYR A 150 -1.37 -11.78 1.30
C TYR A 150 -0.43 -10.62 1.52
N GLN A 151 0.39 -10.69 2.55
CA GLN A 151 1.48 -9.76 2.80
C GLN A 151 2.80 -10.43 2.45
N TYR A 152 3.63 -9.70 1.72
CA TYR A 152 4.95 -10.16 1.31
C TYR A 152 6.01 -9.18 1.81
N GLY A 153 7.10 -9.72 2.34
CA GLY A 153 8.36 -8.99 2.49
C GLY A 153 9.32 -9.37 1.39
N VAL A 154 9.81 -8.38 0.65
CA VAL A 154 10.72 -8.57 -0.48
C VAL A 154 12.08 -8.01 -0.14
N ARG A 155 13.13 -8.80 -0.36
CA ARG A 155 14.51 -8.34 -0.39
C ARG A 155 14.88 -7.98 -1.82
N VAL A 156 15.50 -6.83 -2.01
CA VAL A 156 15.95 -6.35 -3.31
C VAL A 156 17.43 -6.03 -3.24
N ASP A 157 18.21 -6.68 -4.11
CA ASP A 157 19.64 -6.39 -4.30
C ASP A 157 19.85 -5.79 -5.68
N ALA A 158 19.29 -4.61 -5.89
CA ALA A 158 19.37 -3.89 -7.16
C ALA A 158 19.68 -2.42 -6.92
N GLU A 159 20.62 -1.87 -7.69
CA GLU A 159 20.96 -0.45 -7.63
C GLU A 159 19.75 0.43 -7.97
N ALA A 160 18.97 0.05 -8.98
CA ALA A 160 17.74 0.74 -9.36
C ALA A 160 16.78 0.95 -8.18
N TRP A 161 16.67 -0.05 -7.29
CA TRP A 161 15.85 0.07 -6.09
C TRP A 161 16.47 1.03 -5.09
N ARG A 162 17.77 0.90 -4.79
CA ARG A 162 18.48 1.81 -3.87
C ARG A 162 18.33 3.27 -4.30
N THR A 163 18.51 3.56 -5.59
CA THR A 163 18.31 4.89 -6.17
C THR A 163 16.86 5.36 -6.01
N THR A 164 15.89 4.48 -6.21
CA THR A 164 14.45 4.81 -6.06
C THR A 164 14.13 5.16 -4.60
N VAL A 165 14.62 4.36 -3.64
CA VAL A 165 14.43 4.61 -2.20
C VAL A 165 15.07 5.93 -1.81
N HIS A 166 16.31 6.17 -2.23
CA HIS A 166 17.02 7.43 -1.94
C HIS A 166 16.23 8.65 -2.44
N LYS A 167 15.79 8.63 -3.71
CA LYS A 167 14.96 9.71 -4.28
C LYS A 167 13.68 9.93 -3.49
N ALA A 168 13.02 8.85 -3.09
CA ALA A 168 11.79 8.94 -2.32
C ALA A 168 12.02 9.46 -0.89
N SER A 169 13.12 9.08 -0.24
CA SER A 169 13.51 9.62 1.07
C SER A 169 13.86 11.11 1.01
N SER A 170 14.57 11.56 -0.03
CA SER A 170 14.84 12.99 -0.25
C SER A 170 13.55 13.79 -0.43
N LEU A 171 12.58 13.25 -1.18
CA LEU A 171 11.25 13.86 -1.32
C LEU A 171 10.48 13.87 0.00
N SER A 172 10.48 12.77 0.76
CA SER A 172 9.88 12.71 2.10
C SER A 172 10.46 13.77 3.04
N SER A 173 11.79 13.94 3.03
CA SER A 173 12.46 14.96 3.84
C SER A 173 12.03 16.37 3.44
N ALA A 174 11.95 16.66 2.15
CA ALA A 174 11.51 17.98 1.67
C ALA A 174 10.05 18.28 2.05
N VAL A 175 9.16 17.29 1.95
CA VAL A 175 7.75 17.43 2.38
C VAL A 175 7.67 17.65 3.88
N ALA A 176 8.38 16.86 4.69
CA ALA A 176 8.41 17.03 6.14
C ALA A 176 8.95 18.40 6.56
N SER A 177 9.98 18.91 5.87
CA SER A 177 10.49 20.26 6.10
C SER A 177 9.48 21.35 5.72
N LEU A 178 8.70 21.16 4.65
CA LEU A 178 7.63 22.08 4.26
C LEU A 178 6.46 22.06 5.24
N GLU A 179 6.09 20.88 5.77
CA GLU A 179 5.06 20.72 6.80
C GLU A 179 5.48 21.41 8.10
N GLN A 180 6.71 21.19 8.57
CA GLN A 180 7.27 21.90 9.73
C GLN A 180 7.28 23.42 9.53
N TRP A 181 7.60 23.87 8.33
CA TRP A 181 7.58 25.28 7.99
C TRP A 181 6.16 25.84 7.95
N ALA A 182 5.18 25.10 7.40
CA ALA A 182 3.78 25.49 7.40
C ALA A 182 3.17 25.54 8.81
N ASP A 183 3.47 24.55 9.66
CA ASP A 183 3.02 24.49 11.05
C ASP A 183 3.55 25.66 11.87
N SER A 184 4.75 26.17 11.55
CA SER A 184 5.32 27.37 12.18
C SER A 184 4.52 28.65 11.90
N PHE A 185 3.68 28.67 10.86
CA PHE A 185 2.74 29.77 10.57
C PHE A 185 1.35 29.55 11.15
N SER A 186 0.99 28.32 11.53
CA SER A 186 -0.32 27.97 12.09
C SER A 186 -0.39 28.09 13.62
N SER A 187 0.72 28.35 14.31
CA SER A 187 0.69 28.72 15.73
C SER A 187 0.33 30.20 15.92
N LYS A 188 -0.96 30.52 15.95
CA LYS A 188 -1.52 31.75 16.55
C LYS A 188 -2.83 31.44 17.26
#